data_AF-A0A7C2L4M8-F1
#
_entry.id   AF-A0A7C2L4M8-F1
#
_cell.length_a   1.000
_cell.length_b   1.000
_cell.length_c   1.000
_cell.angle_alpha   90.00
_cell.angle_beta   90.00
_cell.angle_gamma   90.00
#
_symmetry.space_group_name_H-M   'P 1'
#
loop_
_entity.id
_entity.type
_entity.pdbx_description
1 polymer ?
#
loop_
_entity_poly.entity_id
_entity_poly.type
_entity_poly.pdbx_seq_one_letter_code
_entity_poly.pdbx_strand_id
1 'polypeptide(L)'
;MGSRARKLLSERRLLKVNVEDVGVELTVSYGGKYERAYLLLPGRFCSCASFYFEVFSKRAKEKCAHLEALELSKGELPQIKVDWEEFKNRIFPLIFKGFLT
;
A
#
# COMPACT_ATOMS: atom_id res chain seq x y z
N MET A 1 18.57 13.48 4.68
CA MET A 1 17.73 12.61 3.84
C MET A 1 16.74 11.84 4.71
N GLY A 2 15.57 12.41 4.99
CA GLY A 2 14.45 11.66 5.59
C GLY A 2 13.68 11.00 4.46
N SER A 3 13.88 9.70 4.24
CA SER A 3 13.36 8.99 3.07
C SER A 3 11.82 9.09 2.99
N ARG A 4 11.27 9.13 1.77
CA ARG A 4 9.81 9.14 1.51
C ARG A 4 9.08 8.03 2.29
N ALA A 5 9.77 6.93 2.58
CA ALA A 5 9.32 5.85 3.44
C ALA A 5 8.98 6.30 4.88
N ARG A 6 9.84 7.09 5.54
CA ARG A 6 9.55 7.62 6.88
C ARG A 6 8.34 8.54 6.89
N LYS A 7 8.15 9.34 5.82
CA LYS A 7 6.98 10.21 5.67
C LYS A 7 5.68 9.41 5.53
N LEU A 8 5.70 8.30 4.80
CA LEU A 8 4.55 7.40 4.68
C LEU A 8 4.13 6.82 6.03
N LEU A 9 5.10 6.42 6.86
CA LEU A 9 4.86 5.90 8.20
C LEU A 9 4.33 6.99 9.14
N SER A 10 4.93 8.19 9.14
CA SER A 10 4.49 9.29 10.00
C SER A 10 3.06 9.75 9.68
N GLU A 11 2.68 9.72 8.41
CA GLU A 11 1.33 10.09 7.97
C GLU A 11 0.32 8.95 8.11
N ARG A 12 0.72 7.79 8.68
CA ARG A 12 -0.12 6.58 8.86
C ARG A 12 -0.86 6.15 7.60
N ARG A 13 -0.24 6.37 6.43
CA ARG A 13 -0.83 6.05 5.14
C ARG A 13 -0.66 4.59 4.76
N LEU A 14 0.18 3.85 5.47
CA LEU A 14 0.40 2.42 5.31
C LEU A 14 -0.34 1.65 6.42
N LEU A 15 -1.23 0.75 6.05
CA LEU A 15 -2.09 0.02 6.99
C LEU A 15 -2.47 -1.37 6.48
N LYS A 16 -3.03 -2.18 7.37
CA LYS A 16 -3.67 -3.45 7.04
C LYS A 16 -5.19 -3.29 7.03
N VAL A 17 -5.84 -3.82 6.00
CA VAL A 17 -7.29 -3.92 5.87
C VAL A 17 -7.67 -5.37 6.10
N ASN A 18 -8.47 -5.63 7.13
CA ASN A 18 -9.04 -6.94 7.40
C ASN A 18 -10.51 -6.93 6.97
N VAL A 19 -10.86 -7.76 5.98
CA VAL A 19 -12.22 -7.96 5.49
C VAL A 19 -12.81 -9.16 6.22
N GLU A 20 -13.52 -8.90 7.32
CA GLU A 20 -13.76 -9.89 8.38
C GLU A 20 -14.66 -11.05 7.96
N ASP A 21 -15.68 -10.76 7.15
CA ASP A 21 -16.70 -11.70 6.68
C ASP A 21 -16.21 -12.65 5.57
N VAL A 22 -15.06 -12.35 4.95
CA VAL A 22 -14.41 -13.20 3.94
C VAL A 22 -13.01 -13.67 4.34
N GLY A 23 -12.52 -13.27 5.51
CA GLY A 23 -11.23 -13.72 6.06
C GLY A 23 -10.01 -13.23 5.28
N VAL A 24 -10.08 -12.06 4.64
CA VAL A 24 -9.01 -11.52 3.79
C VAL A 24 -8.25 -10.40 4.51
N GLU A 25 -6.92 -10.50 4.58
CA GLU A 25 -6.04 -9.41 5.03
C GLU A 25 -5.26 -8.82 3.85
N LEU A 26 -5.29 -7.50 3.69
CA LEU A 26 -4.56 -6.77 2.67
C LEU A 26 -3.64 -5.73 3.30
N THR A 27 -2.44 -5.53 2.76
CA THR A 27 -1.61 -4.38 3.10
C THR A 27 -1.76 -3.32 2.02
N VAL A 28 -2.16 -2.10 2.43
CA VAL A 28 -2.39 -1.00 1.49
C VAL A 28 -1.70 0.28 1.93
N SER A 29 -1.29 1.10 0.95
CA SER A 29 -0.77 2.43 1.19
C SER A 29 -1.61 3.49 0.48
N TYR A 30 -2.19 4.44 1.20
CA TYR A 30 -2.89 5.57 0.60
C TYR A 30 -1.93 6.56 -0.07
N GLY A 31 -2.34 7.10 -1.23
CA GLY A 31 -1.70 8.25 -1.85
C GLY A 31 -1.80 9.49 -0.96
N GLY A 32 -0.97 10.50 -1.24
CA GLY A 32 -0.89 11.70 -0.37
C GLY A 32 -2.19 12.49 -0.23
N LYS A 33 -3.11 12.36 -1.19
CA LYS A 33 -4.44 12.98 -1.17
C LYS A 33 -5.58 12.00 -0.84
N TYR A 34 -5.27 10.77 -0.43
CA TYR A 34 -6.24 9.70 -0.13
C TYR A 34 -7.20 9.32 -1.28
N GLU A 35 -6.94 9.80 -2.49
CA GLU A 35 -7.77 9.56 -3.68
C GLU A 35 -7.48 8.24 -4.41
N ARG A 36 -6.48 7.49 -3.93
CA ARG A 36 -6.04 6.18 -4.43
C ARG A 36 -5.32 5.43 -3.33
N ALA A 37 -5.28 4.11 -3.45
CA ALA A 37 -4.51 3.23 -2.59
C ALA A 37 -3.65 2.30 -3.44
N TYR A 38 -2.49 1.93 -2.93
CA TYR A 38 -1.62 0.94 -3.55
C TYR A 38 -1.68 -0.34 -2.76
N LEU A 39 -1.81 -1.47 -3.45
CA LEU A 39 -1.72 -2.80 -2.86
C LEU A 39 -0.25 -3.18 -2.70
N LEU A 40 0.11 -3.74 -1.55
CA LEU A 40 1.45 -4.22 -1.26
C LEU A 40 1.42 -5.71 -0.93
N LEU A 41 2.38 -6.45 -1.49
CA LEU A 41 2.77 -7.77 -1.02
C LEU A 41 4.16 -7.66 -0.40
N PRO A 42 4.33 -8.02 0.89
CA PRO A 42 5.60 -7.86 1.60
C PRO A 42 6.80 -8.42 0.83
N GLY A 43 7.80 -7.57 0.61
CA GLY A 43 9.05 -7.91 -0.07
C GLY A 43 8.94 -8.29 -1.55
N ARG A 44 7.73 -8.28 -2.14
CA ARG A 44 7.50 -8.82 -3.50
C ARG A 44 6.92 -7.81 -4.48
N PHE A 45 5.92 -7.04 -4.07
CA PHE A 45 5.14 -6.24 -5.01
C PHE A 45 4.55 -4.99 -4.38
N CYS A 46 4.48 -3.92 -5.16
CA CYS A 46 3.64 -2.77 -4.88
C CYS A 46 2.98 -2.30 -6.17
N SER A 47 1.68 -1.97 -6.13
CA SER A 47 0.95 -1.53 -7.33
C SER A 47 1.28 -0.10 -7.78
N CYS A 48 2.20 0.61 -7.12
CA CYS A 48 2.56 1.97 -7.53
C CYS A 48 3.42 1.98 -8.81
N ALA A 49 3.27 3.04 -9.61
CA ALA A 49 4.03 3.21 -10.85
C ALA A 49 5.56 3.14 -10.63
N SER A 50 6.08 3.66 -9.51
CA SER A 50 7.52 3.59 -9.19
C SER A 50 8.02 2.15 -9.04
N PHE A 51 7.23 1.23 -8.49
CA PHE A 51 7.61 -0.17 -8.45
C PHE A 51 7.72 -0.76 -9.87
N TYR A 52 6.70 -0.55 -10.69
CA TYR A 52 6.70 -1.06 -12.07
C TYR A 52 7.89 -0.51 -12.87
N PHE A 53 8.07 0.82 -12.89
CA PHE A 53 9.10 1.43 -13.72
C PHE A 53 10.51 1.28 -13.13
N GLU A 54 10.71 1.55 -11.84
CA GLU A 54 12.06 1.62 -11.25
C GLU A 54 12.56 0.28 -10.74
N VAL A 55 11.69 -0.59 -10.23
CA VAL A 55 12.08 -1.88 -9.65
C VAL A 55 11.95 -3.00 -10.68
N PHE A 56 10.78 -3.17 -11.28
CA PHE A 56 10.51 -4.31 -12.16
C PHE A 56 11.08 -4.13 -13.58
N SER A 57 10.72 -3.04 -14.25
CA SER A 57 11.05 -2.80 -15.66
C SER A 57 12.50 -2.36 -15.86
N LYS A 58 12.91 -1.25 -15.23
CA LYS A 58 14.28 -0.71 -15.40
C LYS A 58 15.32 -1.34 -14.49
N ARG A 59 14.89 -1.99 -13.39
CA ARG A 59 15.77 -2.55 -12.35
C ARG A 59 16.80 -1.54 -11.80
N ALA A 60 16.39 -0.28 -11.73
CA ALA A 60 17.22 0.83 -11.24
C ALA A 60 17.21 0.96 -9.71
N LYS A 61 16.23 0.33 -9.03
CA LYS A 61 16.11 0.29 -7.57
C LYS A 61 15.71 -1.11 -7.11
N GLU A 62 16.11 -1.49 -5.90
CA GLU A 62 15.67 -2.74 -5.30
C GLU A 62 14.23 -2.69 -4.79
N LYS A 63 13.79 -1.52 -4.29
CA LYS A 63 12.47 -1.34 -3.67
C LYS A 63 11.89 0.03 -4.01
N CYS A 64 10.55 0.11 -3.99
CA CYS A 64 9.86 1.40 -4.00
C CYS A 64 9.70 1.92 -2.57
N ALA A 65 9.43 3.21 -2.41
CA ALA A 65 9.29 3.83 -1.10
C ALA A 65 8.23 3.18 -0.18
N HIS A 66 7.20 2.54 -0.76
CA HIS A 66 6.17 1.84 0.01
C HIS A 66 6.67 0.49 0.56
N LEU A 67 7.45 -0.27 -0.22
CA LEU A 67 8.07 -1.51 0.25
C LEU A 67 9.16 -1.22 1.28
N GLU A 68 9.94 -0.15 1.08
CA GLU A 68 10.88 0.33 2.11
C GLU A 68 10.14 0.70 3.41
N ALA A 69 9.01 1.42 3.31
CA ALA A 69 8.22 1.77 4.50
C ALA A 69 7.69 0.54 5.23
N LEU A 70 7.20 -0.46 4.49
CA LEU A 70 6.70 -1.71 5.05
C LEU A 70 7.79 -2.54 5.75
N GLU A 71 9.00 -2.55 5.19
CA GLU A 71 10.15 -3.19 5.84
C GLU A 71 10.56 -2.44 7.11
N LEU A 72 10.61 -1.11 7.04
CA LEU A 72 10.92 -0.26 8.20
C LEU A 72 9.90 -0.38 9.33
N SER A 73 8.63 -0.61 9.00
CA SER A 73 7.60 -0.85 10.03
C SER A 73 7.68 -2.23 10.66
N LYS A 74 8.52 -3.14 10.15
CA LYS A 74 8.60 -4.54 10.57
C LYS A 74 7.25 -5.26 10.55
N GLY A 75 6.33 -4.81 9.70
CA GLY A 75 4.96 -5.34 9.62
C GLY A 75 4.00 -4.84 10.71
N GLU A 76 4.47 -4.02 11.65
CA GLU A 76 3.65 -3.37 12.67
C GLU A 76 2.94 -2.16 12.05
N LEU A 77 1.71 -2.38 11.61
CA LEU A 77 0.89 -1.38 10.93
C LEU A 77 -0.45 -1.21 11.63
N PRO A 78 -1.04 0.00 11.61
CA PRO A 78 -2.43 0.18 11.98
C PRO A 78 -3.33 -0.78 11.18
N GLN A 79 -4.33 -1.33 11.84
CA GLN A 79 -5.30 -2.22 11.22
C GLN A 79 -6.68 -1.56 11.21
N ILE A 80 -7.40 -1.71 10.10
CA ILE A 80 -8.81 -1.39 10.01
C ILE A 80 -9.58 -2.67 9.70
N LYS A 81 -10.80 -2.75 10.22
CA LYS A 81 -11.73 -3.85 10.02
C LYS A 81 -12.92 -3.32 9.21
N VAL A 82 -13.29 -4.06 8.18
CA VAL A 82 -14.41 -3.74 7.27
C VAL A 82 -15.13 -5.03 6.89
N ASP A 83 -16.39 -4.92 6.51
CA ASP A 83 -17.09 -6.02 5.83
C ASP A 83 -16.86 -5.98 4.31
N TRP A 84 -17.33 -6.99 3.60
CA TRP A 84 -17.18 -7.10 2.16
C TRP A 84 -17.82 -5.95 1.39
N GLU A 85 -19.00 -5.48 1.83
CA GLU A 85 -19.70 -4.38 1.15
C GLU A 85 -18.95 -3.06 1.33
N GLU A 86 -18.45 -2.77 2.53
CA GLU A 86 -17.64 -1.60 2.80
C GLU A 86 -16.33 -1.65 2.01
N PHE A 87 -15.65 -2.81 1.99
CA PHE A 87 -14.45 -3.01 1.18
C PHE A 87 -14.73 -2.73 -0.30
N LYS A 88 -15.77 -3.35 -0.86
CA LYS A 88 -16.15 -3.25 -2.28
C LYS A 88 -16.49 -1.81 -2.67
N ASN A 89 -17.20 -1.09 -1.82
CA ASN A 89 -17.73 0.23 -2.15
C ASN A 89 -16.76 1.38 -1.80
N ARG A 90 -15.87 1.21 -0.81
CA ARG A 90 -14.98 2.29 -0.33
C ARG A 90 -13.51 2.08 -0.63
N ILE A 91 -12.99 0.86 -0.45
CA ILE A 91 -11.55 0.59 -0.49
C ILE A 91 -11.12 0.07 -1.86
N PHE A 92 -11.83 -0.92 -2.39
CA PHE A 92 -11.54 -1.51 -3.69
C PHE A 92 -11.46 -0.48 -4.83
N PRO A 93 -12.35 0.53 -4.93
CA PRO A 93 -12.25 1.54 -5.99
C PRO A 93 -10.97 2.38 -5.89
N LEU A 94 -10.48 2.64 -4.68
CA LEU A 94 -9.23 3.37 -4.45
C LEU A 94 -8.01 2.53 -4.86
N ILE A 95 -8.03 1.23 -4.56
CA ILE A 95 -7.00 0.29 -5.00
C ILE A 95 -6.98 0.23 -6.53
N PHE A 96 -8.16 0.01 -7.13
CA PHE A 96 -8.31 -0.08 -8.58
C PHE A 96 -7.82 1.19 -9.28
N LYS A 97 -8.20 2.38 -8.79
CA LYS A 97 -7.69 3.66 -9.30
C LYS A 97 -6.16 3.78 -9.16
N GLY A 98 -5.59 3.25 -8.09
CA GLY A 98 -4.13 3.24 -7.87
C GLY A 98 -3.36 2.32 -8.82
N PHE A 99 -4.01 1.34 -9.46
CA PHE A 99 -3.40 0.56 -10.55
C PHE A 99 -3.39 1.33 -11.87
N LEU A 100 -4.36 2.22 -12.08
CA LEU A 100 -4.53 2.98 -13.33
C LEU A 100 -3.77 4.32 -13.35
N THR A 101 -3.41 4.86 -12.17
CA THR A 101 -2.84 6.21 -12.01
C THR A 101 -1.71 6.22 -11.00
#